data_AF-A0A955Y8I2-F1
#
_entry.id   AF-A0A955Y8I2-F1
#
_cell.length_a   1.000
_cell.length_b   1.000
_cell.length_c   1.000
_cell.angle_alpha   90.00
_cell.angle_beta   90.00
_cell.angle_gamma   90.00
#
_symmetry.space_group_name_H-M   'P 1'
#
loop_
_entity.id
_entity.type
_entity.pdbx_description
1 polymer ?
#
loop_
_entity_poly.entity_id
_entity_poly.type
_entity_poly.pdbx_seq_one_letter_code
_entity_poly.pdbx_strand_id
1 'polypeptide(L)'
;SVDESSAFAPNGRYGLQIDFECDPGRLDELLAATWEIVEDVRTRPFALGGVVSMREKNRRTRETGVRTNVFWAAGIAGALSRDEDPRALLTAEARDAALTPDAIRDAAVRWLDDSRVIQAVQRP
;
A
#
# COMPACT_ATOMS: atom_id res chain seq x y z
N SER A 1 17.42 -4.71 -35.64
CA SER A 1 15.99 -4.64 -35.28
C SER A 1 15.91 -3.79 -34.04
N VAL A 2 15.40 -2.56 -34.15
CA VAL A 2 15.14 -1.72 -32.98
C VAL A 2 13.76 -2.11 -32.51
N ASP A 3 13.68 -2.78 -31.37
CA ASP A 3 12.43 -3.08 -30.70
C ASP A 3 12.01 -1.79 -29.99
N GLU A 4 11.09 -1.03 -30.60
CA GLU A 4 10.36 0.02 -29.91
C GLU A 4 9.42 -0.64 -28.90
N SER A 5 9.98 -0.99 -27.74
CA SER A 5 9.17 -1.16 -26.53
C SER A 5 8.59 0.21 -26.21
N SER A 6 7.43 0.49 -26.78
CA SER A 6 6.54 1.55 -26.31
C SER A 6 6.12 1.13 -24.89
N ALA A 7 6.95 1.50 -23.92
CA ALA A 7 6.62 1.45 -22.52
C ALA A 7 5.53 2.49 -22.27
N PHE A 8 4.32 2.20 -22.72
CA PHE A 8 3.13 2.82 -22.17
C PHE A 8 3.07 2.38 -20.71
N ALA A 9 3.72 3.12 -19.83
CA ALA A 9 3.47 3.03 -18.40
C ALA A 9 2.06 3.57 -18.20
N PRO A 10 1.05 2.74 -17.89
CA PRO A 10 -0.30 3.24 -17.66
C PRO A 10 -0.22 4.28 -16.53
N ASN A 11 -0.79 5.46 -16.78
CA ASN A 11 -0.94 6.54 -15.80
C ASN A 11 -1.29 5.95 -14.43
N GLY A 12 -0.51 6.25 -13.39
CA GLY A 12 -0.55 5.58 -12.08
C GLY A 12 -1.96 5.35 -11.57
N ARG A 13 -2.51 4.16 -11.83
CA ARG A 13 -3.77 3.71 -11.25
C ARG A 13 -3.44 3.10 -9.90
N TYR A 14 -4.13 3.55 -8.86
CA TYR A 14 -4.13 2.86 -7.59
C TYR A 14 -4.80 1.49 -7.78
N GLY A 15 -4.12 0.43 -7.34
CA GLY A 15 -4.66 -0.92 -7.29
C GLY A 15 -4.34 -1.53 -5.93
N LEU A 16 -5.36 -2.06 -5.26
CA LEU A 16 -5.21 -2.92 -4.10
C LEU A 16 -5.56 -4.34 -4.53
N GLN A 17 -4.64 -5.27 -4.27
CA GLN A 17 -4.86 -6.70 -4.49
C GLN A 17 -4.85 -7.39 -3.14
N ILE A 18 -5.87 -8.20 -2.87
CA ILE A 18 -5.99 -9.03 -1.67
C ILE A 18 -6.09 -10.46 -2.17
N ASP A 19 -5.08 -11.26 -1.87
CA ASP A 19 -5.02 -12.67 -2.24
C ASP A 19 -4.85 -13.53 -1.00
N PHE A 20 -5.61 -14.61 -0.92
CA PHE A 20 -5.46 -15.62 0.11
C PHE A 20 -5.86 -16.99 -0.43
N GLU A 21 -5.21 -18.03 0.07
CA GLU A 21 -5.61 -19.41 -0.15
C GLU A 21 -6.54 -19.85 0.98
N CYS A 22 -7.58 -20.60 0.63
CA CYS A 22 -8.51 -21.14 1.62
C CYS A 22 -9.02 -22.54 1.29
N ASP A 23 -9.50 -23.23 2.32
CA ASP A 23 -10.31 -24.43 2.14
C ASP A 23 -11.58 -24.08 1.32
N PRO A 24 -11.94 -24.86 0.29
CA PRO A 24 -13.10 -24.59 -0.55
C PRO A 24 -14.43 -24.45 0.22
N GLY A 25 -14.56 -25.13 1.36
CA GLY A 25 -15.75 -25.06 2.23
C GLY A 25 -15.79 -23.81 3.12
N ARG A 26 -14.70 -23.04 3.19
CA ARG A 26 -14.59 -21.79 3.98
C ARG A 26 -14.48 -20.54 3.11
N LEU A 27 -14.61 -20.68 1.79
CA LEU A 27 -14.48 -19.56 0.87
C LEU A 27 -15.43 -18.42 1.24
N ASP A 28 -16.72 -18.71 1.44
CA ASP A 28 -17.73 -17.68 1.67
C ASP A 28 -17.52 -16.97 3.02
N GLU A 29 -17.08 -17.71 4.05
CA GLU A 29 -16.72 -17.18 5.37
C GLU A 29 -15.56 -16.18 5.25
N LEU A 30 -14.48 -16.57 4.58
CA LEU A 30 -13.28 -15.75 4.46
C LEU A 30 -13.47 -14.56 3.51
N LEU A 31 -14.27 -14.74 2.47
CA LEU A 31 -14.66 -13.66 1.59
C LEU A 31 -15.49 -12.61 2.36
N ALA A 32 -16.48 -13.04 3.15
CA ALA A 32 -17.27 -12.14 3.98
C ALA A 32 -16.41 -11.40 5.01
N ALA A 33 -15.50 -12.11 5.70
CA ALA A 33 -14.58 -11.50 6.66
C ALA A 33 -13.63 -10.48 6.00
N THR A 34 -13.19 -10.74 4.77
CA THR A 34 -12.36 -9.79 4.01
C THR A 34 -13.12 -8.49 3.74
N TRP A 35 -14.38 -8.61 3.31
CA TRP A 35 -15.25 -7.46 3.07
C TRP A 35 -15.58 -6.68 4.35
N GLU A 36 -15.78 -7.38 5.47
CA GLU A 36 -15.98 -6.74 6.78
C GLU A 36 -14.77 -5.88 7.16
N ILE A 37 -13.55 -6.38 6.94
CA ILE A 37 -12.32 -5.61 7.19
C ILE A 37 -12.24 -4.38 6.26
N VAL A 38 -12.57 -4.54 4.97
CA VAL A 38 -12.58 -3.43 4.02
C VAL A 38 -13.56 -2.33 4.48
N GLU A 39 -14.76 -2.72 4.89
CA GLU A 39 -15.77 -1.78 5.41
C GLU A 39 -15.36 -1.12 6.71
N ASP A 40 -14.75 -1.87 7.62
CA ASP A 40 -14.27 -1.36 8.89
C ASP A 40 -13.24 -0.26 8.70
N VAL A 41 -12.32 -0.44 7.75
CA VAL A 41 -11.28 0.57 7.45
C VAL A 41 -11.90 1.82 6.83
N ARG A 42 -13.03 1.72 6.13
CA ARG A 42 -13.78 2.89 5.59
C ARG A 42 -14.57 3.63 6.66
N THR A 43 -15.18 2.91 7.58
CA THR A 43 -16.18 3.46 8.50
C THR A 43 -15.61 3.84 9.86
N ARG A 44 -14.55 3.17 10.31
CA ARG A 44 -13.95 3.36 11.63
C ARG A 44 -12.52 3.90 11.51
N PRO A 45 -12.16 4.96 12.25
CA PRO A 45 -10.78 5.40 12.31
C PRO A 45 -9.88 4.26 12.80
N PHE A 46 -8.74 4.04 12.14
CA PHE A 46 -7.78 3.03 12.56
C PHE A 46 -7.34 3.28 14.01
N ALA A 47 -7.14 2.23 14.80
CA ALA A 47 -6.77 2.39 16.20
C ALA A 47 -5.47 3.19 16.33
N LEU A 48 -5.48 4.24 17.18
CA LEU A 48 -4.33 5.12 17.36
C LEU A 48 -3.06 4.34 17.74
N GLY A 49 -3.19 3.32 18.60
CA GLY A 49 -2.08 2.44 18.96
C GLY A 49 -1.49 1.68 17.77
N GLY A 50 -2.31 1.29 16.80
CA GLY A 50 -1.86 0.66 15.56
C GLY A 50 -1.09 1.62 14.66
N VAL A 51 -1.57 2.87 14.53
CA VAL A 51 -0.85 3.93 13.80
C VAL A 51 0.51 4.22 14.43
N VAL A 52 0.56 4.34 15.76
CA VAL A 52 1.81 4.55 16.51
C VAL A 52 2.78 3.40 16.27
N SER A 53 2.30 2.15 16.35
CA SER A 53 3.13 0.96 16.08
C SER A 53 3.70 0.96 14.66
N MET A 54 2.89 1.33 13.65
CA MET A 54 3.35 1.42 12.27
C MET A 54 4.41 2.52 12.08
N ARG A 55 4.19 3.71 12.64
CA ARG A 55 5.18 4.80 12.62
C ARG A 55 6.50 4.39 13.30
N GLU A 56 6.42 3.72 14.44
CA GLU A 56 7.59 3.20 15.14
C GLU A 56 8.36 2.16 14.32
N LYS A 57 7.65 1.26 13.63
CA LYS A 57 8.27 0.30 12.71
C LYS A 57 9.00 1.02 11.57
N ASN A 58 8.34 1.98 10.92
CA ASN A 58 8.95 2.79 9.83
C ASN A 58 10.20 3.52 10.31
N ARG A 59 10.14 4.14 11.51
CA ARG A 59 11.27 4.84 12.13
C ARG A 59 12.46 3.90 12.34
N ARG A 60 12.26 2.75 12.98
CA ARG A 60 13.35 1.77 13.24
C ARG A 60 13.98 1.23 11.95
N THR A 61 13.15 0.92 10.95
CA THR A 61 13.65 0.50 9.63
C THR A 61 14.49 1.59 8.97
N ARG A 62 14.11 2.87 9.13
CA ARG A 62 14.85 3.98 8.56
C ARG A 62 16.17 4.25 9.28
N GLU A 63 16.19 4.28 10.61
CA GLU A 63 17.39 4.53 11.42
C GLU A 63 18.54 3.58 11.08
N THR A 64 18.19 2.33 10.79
CA THR A 64 19.15 1.32 10.34
C THR A 64 19.48 1.46 8.84
N GLY A 65 18.46 1.68 8.01
CA GLY A 65 18.58 1.78 6.55
C GLY A 65 19.44 2.94 6.07
N VAL A 66 19.26 4.16 6.60
CA VAL A 66 19.96 5.39 6.13
C VAL A 66 21.49 5.31 6.22
N ARG A 67 22.01 4.37 7.02
CA ARG A 67 23.45 4.12 7.16
C ARG A 67 24.03 3.24 6.05
N THR A 68 23.21 2.77 5.12
CA THR A 68 23.60 1.76 4.12
C THR A 68 23.39 2.29 2.70
N ASN A 69 24.32 1.97 1.79
CA ASN A 69 24.20 2.33 0.38
C ASN A 69 23.00 1.64 -0.30
N VAL A 70 22.65 0.43 0.14
CA VAL A 70 21.51 -0.33 -0.40
C VAL A 70 20.20 0.42 -0.21
N PHE A 71 19.98 1.03 0.95
CA PHE A 71 18.79 1.85 1.21
C PHE A 71 18.68 3.03 0.24
N TRP A 72 19.76 3.77 0.04
CA TRP A 72 19.77 4.92 -0.85
C TRP A 72 19.63 4.52 -2.31
N ALA A 73 20.36 3.49 -2.75
CA ALA A 73 20.28 2.99 -4.12
C ALA A 73 18.85 2.51 -4.45
N ALA A 74 18.23 1.72 -3.57
CA ALA A 74 16.87 1.24 -3.76
C ALA A 74 15.85 2.40 -3.74
N GLY A 75 16.00 3.36 -2.81
CA GLY A 75 15.12 4.51 -2.70
C GLY A 75 15.18 5.43 -3.93
N ILE A 76 16.40 5.76 -4.39
CA ILE A 76 16.61 6.63 -5.56
C ILE A 76 16.13 5.94 -6.82
N ALA A 77 16.50 4.67 -7.04
CA ALA A 77 16.05 3.91 -8.20
C ALA A 77 14.51 3.82 -8.25
N GLY A 78 13.87 3.57 -7.09
CA GLY A 78 12.42 3.55 -7.00
C GLY A 78 11.78 4.91 -7.33
N ALA A 79 12.31 6.01 -6.78
CA ALA A 79 11.79 7.35 -7.08
C ALA A 79 11.89 7.66 -8.59
N LEU A 80 13.04 7.40 -9.20
CA LEU A 80 13.25 7.61 -10.64
C LEU A 80 12.33 6.72 -11.48
N SER A 81 12.08 5.47 -11.09
CA SER A 81 11.15 4.59 -11.81
C SER A 81 9.70 5.05 -11.78
N ARG A 82 9.33 5.88 -10.79
CA ARG A 82 7.99 6.45 -10.63
C ARG A 82 7.90 7.92 -11.07
N ASP A 83 8.96 8.44 -11.67
CA ASP A 83 9.08 9.87 -12.04
C ASP A 83 8.86 10.82 -10.84
N GLU A 84 9.28 10.38 -9.64
CA GLU A 84 9.22 11.14 -8.39
C GLU A 84 10.56 11.83 -8.07
N ASP A 85 10.55 12.98 -7.38
CA ASP A 85 11.78 13.62 -6.89
C ASP A 85 12.45 12.73 -5.83
N PRO A 86 13.69 12.24 -6.04
CA PRO A 86 14.42 11.43 -5.06
C PRO A 86 14.66 12.16 -3.72
N ARG A 87 14.58 13.51 -3.69
CA ARG A 87 14.65 14.28 -2.44
C ARG A 87 13.51 13.96 -1.48
N ALA A 88 12.42 13.34 -1.93
CA ALA A 88 11.35 12.85 -1.06
C ALA A 88 11.83 11.81 -0.03
N LEU A 89 13.00 11.19 -0.23
CA LEU A 89 13.64 10.33 0.76
C LEU A 89 14.06 11.10 2.03
N LEU A 90 14.34 12.40 1.90
CA LEU A 90 14.75 13.28 3.01
C LEU A 90 13.57 13.76 3.85
N THR A 91 12.33 13.65 3.33
CA THR A 91 11.10 14.10 4.03
C THR A 91 10.32 12.95 4.64
N ALA A 92 10.93 11.77 4.74
CA ALA A 92 10.24 10.55 5.14
C ALA A 92 9.67 10.60 6.58
N GLU A 93 10.30 11.32 7.49
CA GLU A 93 9.77 11.57 8.85
C GLU A 93 8.49 12.41 8.83
N ALA A 94 8.47 13.48 8.04
CA ALA A 94 7.28 14.32 7.87
C ALA A 94 6.12 13.51 7.23
N ARG A 95 6.44 12.61 6.29
CA ARG A 95 5.45 11.70 5.70
C ARG A 95 4.88 10.71 6.72
N ASP A 96 5.71 10.13 7.59
CA ASP A 96 5.22 9.26 8.67
C ASP A 96 4.38 10.03 9.70
N ALA A 97 4.75 11.28 10.01
CA ALA A 97 3.98 12.14 10.91
C ALA A 97 2.59 12.48 10.37
N ALA A 98 2.43 12.50 9.04
CA ALA A 98 1.14 12.71 8.38
C ALA A 98 0.20 11.49 8.43
N LEU A 99 0.69 10.29 8.79
CA LEU A 99 -0.13 9.08 8.87
C LEU A 99 -1.02 9.10 10.11
N THR A 100 -2.20 9.73 10.07
CA THR A 100 -3.16 9.74 11.20
C THR A 100 -4.27 8.71 10.98
N PRO A 101 -5.00 8.29 12.04
CA PRO A 101 -6.21 7.49 11.89
C PRO A 101 -7.19 8.06 10.86
N ASP A 102 -7.38 9.38 10.88
CA ASP A 102 -8.26 10.09 9.96
C ASP A 102 -7.72 10.05 8.52
N ALA A 103 -6.43 10.32 8.32
CA ALA A 103 -5.83 10.27 6.99
C ALA A 103 -5.92 8.87 6.36
N ILE A 104 -5.79 7.82 7.16
CA ILE A 104 -5.94 6.42 6.71
C ILE A 104 -7.39 6.15 6.31
N ARG A 105 -8.37 6.53 7.14
CA ARG A 105 -9.80 6.38 6.82
C ARG A 105 -10.16 7.17 5.57
N ASP A 106 -9.73 8.43 5.46
CA ASP A 106 -10.05 9.30 4.33
C ASP A 106 -9.44 8.76 3.03
N ALA A 107 -8.25 8.15 3.10
CA ALA A 107 -7.66 7.42 1.97
C ALA A 107 -8.47 6.16 1.63
N ALA A 108 -8.91 5.38 2.62
CA ALA A 108 -9.73 4.19 2.39
C ALA A 108 -11.06 4.54 1.72
N VAL A 109 -11.76 5.57 2.19
CA VAL A 109 -13.00 6.08 1.58
C VAL A 109 -12.78 6.51 0.13
N ARG A 110 -11.61 7.09 -0.18
CA ARG A 110 -11.30 7.57 -1.53
C ARG A 110 -10.94 6.44 -2.50
N TRP A 111 -10.20 5.44 -2.04
CA TRP A 111 -9.53 4.49 -2.91
C TRP A 111 -10.13 3.08 -2.89
N LEU A 112 -10.85 2.70 -1.83
CA LEU A 112 -11.60 1.44 -1.74
C LEU A 112 -13.02 1.69 -2.25
N ASP A 113 -13.14 1.83 -3.56
CA ASP A 113 -14.40 2.08 -4.28
C ASP A 113 -15.02 0.75 -4.76
N ASP A 114 -16.20 0.40 -4.24
CA ASP A 114 -16.90 -0.84 -4.59
C ASP A 114 -17.31 -0.93 -6.06
N SER A 115 -17.39 0.20 -6.76
CA SER A 115 -17.66 0.22 -8.21
C SER A 115 -16.45 -0.21 -9.05
N ARG A 116 -15.28 -0.43 -8.42
CA ARG A 116 -14.00 -0.72 -9.08
C ARG A 116 -13.33 -1.97 -8.50
N VAL A 117 -14.10 -3.02 -8.31
CA VAL A 117 -13.63 -4.28 -7.71
C VAL A 117 -13.72 -5.42 -8.72
N ILE A 118 -12.66 -6.22 -8.77
CA ILE A 118 -12.64 -7.50 -9.49
C ILE A 118 -12.43 -8.59 -8.45
N GLN A 119 -13.36 -9.55 -8.38
CA GLN A 119 -13.24 -10.72 -7.54
C GLN A 119 -13.04 -11.95 -8.43
N ALA A 120 -11.93 -12.66 -8.23
CA ALA A 120 -11.63 -13.92 -8.90
C ALA A 120 -11.52 -15.04 -7.86
N VAL A 121 -12.14 -16.18 -8.14
CA VAL A 121 -12.03 -17.39 -7.31
C VAL A 121 -11.61 -18.53 -8.23
N GLN A 122 -10.49 -19.15 -7.92
CA GLN A 122 -10.08 -20.40 -8.56
C GLN A 122 -10.45 -21.57 -7.67
N ARG A 123 -11.29 -22.46 -8.19
CA ARG A 123 -11.56 -23.77 -7.59
C ARG A 123 -10.74 -24.84 -8.33
N PRO A 124 -10.33 -25.92 -7.66
CA PRO A 124 -9.62 -27.03 -8.29
C PRO A 124 -10.42 -27.68 -9.43
#